data_AF-A0A699T011-F1
#
_entry.id   AF-A0A699T011-F1
#
_cell.length_a   1.000
_cell.length_b   1.000
_cell.length_c   1.000
_cell.angle_alpha   90.00
_cell.angle_beta   90.00
_cell.angle_gamma   90.00
#
_symmetry.space_group_name_H-M   'P 1'
#
loop_
_entity.id
_entity.type
_entity.pdbx_description
1 polymer ?
#
loop_
_entity_poly.entity_id
_entity_poly.type
_entity_poly.pdbx_seq_one_letter_code
_entity_poly.pdbx_strand_id
1 'polypeptide(L)' 'MFEPAPGLVAVTGYNGRGNTTGTVVGKAFADYLCSGDASVLPIPFASMQPLSAIGLRSSLYEAGFSLYHAGQCLRIVI' A
#
# COMPACT_ATOMS: atom_id res chain seq x y z
N MET A 1 4.97 7.23 -1.21
CA MET A 1 4.51 7.74 0.11
C MET A 1 3.23 8.54 -0.10
N PHE A 2 2.39 8.66 0.90
CA PHE A 2 1.09 9.33 0.80
C PHE A 2 0.68 9.89 2.17
N GLU A 3 -0.27 10.82 2.17
CA GLU A 3 -0.80 11.47 3.36
C GLU A 3 -2.29 11.10 3.52
N PRO A 4 -2.63 10.04 4.28
CA PRO A 4 -4.01 9.61 4.49
C PRO A 4 -4.93 10.66 5.14
N ALA A 5 -4.37 11.54 5.96
CA ALA A 5 -5.07 12.66 6.59
C ALA A 5 -4.04 13.77 6.87
N PRO A 6 -4.45 15.04 7.01
CA PRO A 6 -3.54 16.14 7.31
C PRO A 6 -2.63 15.82 8.51
N GLY A 7 -1.31 15.84 8.31
CA GLY A 7 -0.29 15.56 9.32
C GLY A 7 -0.02 14.06 9.57
N LEU A 8 -0.72 13.15 8.89
CA LEU A 8 -0.47 11.71 8.97
C LEU A 8 0.29 11.26 7.72
N VAL A 9 1.58 10.93 7.88
CA VAL A 9 2.43 10.48 6.76
C VAL A 9 2.56 8.96 6.73
N ALA A 10 2.49 8.39 5.54
CA ALA A 10 2.60 6.94 5.33
C ALA A 10 3.48 6.60 4.14
N VAL A 11 4.19 5.47 4.27
CA VAL A 11 5.02 4.89 3.22
C VAL A 11 4.93 3.38 3.31
N THR A 12 4.71 2.75 2.16
CA THR A 12 4.57 1.30 2.03
C THR A 12 5.42 0.82 0.86
N GLY A 13 5.50 -0.49 0.65
CA GLY A 13 6.23 -1.04 -0.50
C GLY A 13 7.74 -1.09 -0.33
N TYR A 14 8.23 -1.26 0.91
CA TYR A 14 9.67 -1.46 1.15
C TYR A 14 10.22 -2.76 0.56
N ASN A 15 9.36 -3.74 0.25
CA ASN A 15 9.69 -4.95 -0.53
C ASN A 15 10.97 -5.67 -0.05
N GLY A 16 11.15 -5.80 1.27
CA GLY A 16 12.32 -6.45 1.88
C GLY A 16 13.53 -5.55 2.17
N ARG A 17 13.48 -4.24 1.86
CA ARG A 17 14.58 -3.28 2.12
C ARG A 17 14.30 -2.31 3.27
N GLY A 18 13.31 -2.62 4.09
CA GLY A 18 12.76 -1.72 5.13
C GLY A 18 13.81 -1.18 6.11
N ASN A 19 14.84 -1.94 6.45
CA ASN A 19 15.88 -1.47 7.39
C ASN A 19 16.67 -0.30 6.79
N THR A 20 17.15 -0.41 5.56
CA THR A 20 17.95 0.65 4.95
C THR A 20 17.07 1.81 4.47
N THR A 21 16.06 1.51 3.65
CA THR A 21 15.22 2.57 3.06
C THR A 21 14.30 3.19 4.08
N GLY A 22 13.84 2.43 5.07
CA GLY A 22 12.98 2.94 6.14
C GLY A 22 13.71 3.89 7.10
N THR A 23 15.01 3.68 7.36
CA THR A 23 15.79 4.65 8.16
C THR A 23 15.94 5.98 7.42
N VAL A 24 16.26 5.96 6.13
CA VAL A 24 16.39 7.19 5.31
C VAL A 24 15.05 7.92 5.24
N VAL A 25 13.97 7.21 4.93
CA VAL A 25 12.62 7.81 4.87
C VAL A 25 12.15 8.29 6.23
N GLY A 26 12.44 7.56 7.31
CA GLY A 26 12.08 7.94 8.68
C GLY A 26 12.75 9.23 9.13
N LYS A 27 14.04 9.41 8.79
CA LYS A 27 14.75 10.68 9.03
C LYS A 27 14.12 11.83 8.25
N ALA A 28 13.86 11.64 6.96
CA ALA A 28 13.21 12.65 6.13
C ALA A 28 11.79 13.00 6.63
N PHE A 29 11.02 12.02 7.11
CA PHE A 29 9.72 12.24 7.73
C PHE A 29 9.81 13.07 9.02
N ALA A 30 10.79 12.80 9.89
CA ALA A 30 10.99 13.61 11.07
C ALA A 30 11.30 15.08 10.71
N ASP A 31 12.19 15.29 9.74
CA ASP A 31 12.57 16.63 9.29
C ASP A 31 11.38 17.35 8.64
N TYR A 32 10.58 16.65 7.82
CA TYR A 32 9.34 17.16 7.24
C TYR A 32 8.31 17.54 8.31
N LEU A 33 8.07 16.69 9.30
CA LEU A 33 7.09 16.95 10.36
C LEU A 33 7.48 18.14 11.25
N CYS A 34 8.79 18.39 11.43
CA CYS A 34 9.28 19.54 12.18
C CYS A 34 9.28 20.85 11.39
N SER A 35 9.60 20.79 10.09
CA SER A 35 9.81 21.99 9.26
C SER A 35 8.62 22.36 8.36
N GLY A 36 7.77 21.39 8.02
CA GLY A 36 6.76 21.50 6.97
C GLY A 36 7.32 21.52 5.53
N ASP A 37 8.63 21.38 5.34
CA ASP A 37 9.26 21.47 4.03
C ASP A 37 9.23 20.12 3.31
N ALA A 38 8.42 20.01 2.26
CA ALA A 38 8.32 18.78 1.46
C ALA A 38 9.57 18.49 0.61
N SER A 39 10.49 19.45 0.43
CA SER A 39 11.72 19.26 -0.36
C SER A 39 12.72 18.30 0.29
N VAL A 40 12.62 18.09 1.61
CA VAL A 40 13.47 17.15 2.36
C VAL A 40 13.09 15.68 2.12
N LEU A 41 11.93 15.44 1.51
CA LEU A 41 11.42 14.10 1.28
C LEU A 41 12.09 13.48 0.04
N PRO A 42 12.53 12.20 0.11
CA PRO A 42 13.29 11.57 -0.98
C PRO A 42 12.46 11.31 -2.24
N ILE A 43 11.14 11.25 -2.10
CA ILE A 43 10.16 11.12 -3.19
C ILE A 43 8.96 12.00 -2.83
N PRO A 44 8.17 12.51 -3.79
CA PRO A 44 7.00 13.33 -3.50
C PRO A 44 5.79 12.50 -3.01
N PHE A 45 4.84 13.17 -2.35
CA PHE A 45 3.62 12.50 -1.89
C PHE A 45 2.76 12.16 -3.11
N ALA A 46 2.31 10.91 -3.17
CA ALA A 46 1.35 10.47 -4.16
C ALA A 46 -0.05 10.89 -3.71
N SER A 47 -0.83 11.44 -4.65
CA SER A 47 -2.26 11.70 -4.43
C SER A 47 -2.99 10.37 -4.23
N MET A 48 -3.75 10.28 -3.15
CA MET A 48 -4.64 9.14 -2.93
C MET A 48 -5.81 9.19 -3.90
N GLN A 49 -6.01 8.11 -4.64
CA GLN A 49 -7.10 7.98 -5.59
C GLN A 49 -8.14 7.01 -5.03
N PRO A 50 -9.44 7.35 -5.09
CA PRO A 50 -10.48 6.42 -4.68
C PRO A 50 -10.49 5.20 -5.60
N LEU A 51 -10.66 4.02 -5.01
CA LEU A 51 -10.82 2.79 -5.78
C LEU A 51 -12.28 2.66 -6.21
N SER A 52 -12.50 2.51 -7.53
CA SER A 52 -13.82 2.24 -8.08
C SER A 52 -14.20 0.76 -7.95
N ALA A 53 -15.51 0.50 -7.87
CA ALA A 53 -16.10 -0.84 -7.92
C ALA A 53 -15.52 -1.86 -6.93
N ILE A 54 -15.16 -1.42 -5.72
CA ILE A 54 -14.52 -2.27 -4.69
C ILE A 54 -15.37 -3.51 -4.37
N GLY A 55 -16.69 -3.34 -4.23
CA GLY A 55 -17.60 -4.47 -3.97
C GLY A 55 -17.60 -5.50 -5.10
N LEU A 56 -17.73 -5.06 -6.36
CA LEU A 56 -17.68 -5.95 -7.51
C LEU A 56 -16.33 -6.69 -7.61
N ARG A 57 -15.22 -5.98 -7.40
CA ARG A 57 -13.88 -6.58 -7.38
C ARG A 57 -13.76 -7.63 -6.28
N SER A 58 -14.24 -7.34 -5.07
CA SER A 58 -14.25 -8.29 -3.95
C SER A 58 -15.04 -9.55 -4.31
N SER A 59 -16.27 -9.39 -4.80
CA SER A 59 -17.11 -10.53 -5.18
C SER A 59 -16.49 -11.38 -6.29
N LEU A 60 -15.84 -10.76 -7.28
CA LEU A 60 -15.13 -11.49 -8.34
C LEU A 60 -13.93 -12.27 -7.79
N TYR A 61 -13.14 -11.67 -6.91
CA TYR A 61 -12.03 -12.37 -6.25
C TYR A 61 -12.53 -13.53 -5.39
N GLU A 62 -13.52 -13.30 -4.53
CA GLU A 62 -14.11 -14.33 -3.68
C GLU A 62 -14.70 -15.48 -4.49
N ALA A 63 -15.45 -15.19 -5.56
CA ALA A 63 -16.00 -16.21 -6.43
C ALA A 63 -14.90 -17.01 -7.13
N GLY A 64 -13.87 -16.34 -7.65
CA GLY A 64 -12.72 -16.98 -8.29
C GLY A 64 -11.97 -17.91 -7.34
N PHE A 65 -11.66 -17.45 -6.13
CA PHE A 65 -11.00 -18.28 -5.11
C PHE A 65 -11.90 -19.43 -4.65
N SER A 66 -13.19 -19.18 -4.43
CA SER A 66 -14.15 -20.23 -4.04
C SER A 66 -14.25 -21.31 -5.11
N LEU A 67 -14.31 -20.92 -6.39
CA LEU A 67 -14.36 -21.87 -7.51
C LEU A 67 -13.04 -22.65 -7.65
N TYR A 68 -11.89 -21.99 -7.50
CA TYR A 68 -10.59 -22.65 -7.49
C TYR A 68 -10.52 -23.71 -6.39
N HIS A 69 -10.90 -23.36 -5.16
CA HIS A 69 -10.93 -24.31 -4.04
C HIS A 69 -11.96 -25.43 -4.24
N ALA A 70 -13.14 -25.13 -4.79
CA ALA A 70 -14.10 -26.16 -5.16
C ALA A 70 -13.49 -27.14 -6.19
N GLY A 71 -12.76 -26.62 -7.18
CA GLY A 71 -12.00 -27.42 -8.15
C GLY A 71 -10.93 -28.31 -7.49
N GLN A 72 -10.20 -27.80 -6.50
CA GLN A 72 -9.24 -28.59 -5.72
C GLN A 72 -9.92 -29.69 -4.89
N CYS A 73 -11.04 -29.38 -4.21
CA CYS A 73 -11.83 -30.37 -3.46
C CYS A 73 -12.35 -31.48 -4.36
N LEU A 74 -12.77 -31.14 -5.58
CA LEU A 74 -13.24 -32.10 -6.59
C LEU A 74 -12.10 -32.78 -7.36
N ARG A 75 -10.83 -32.44 -7.08
CA ARG A 75 -9.62 -32.91 -7.79
C ARG A 75 -9.66 -32.67 -9.31
N ILE A 76 -10.31 -31.59 -9.74
CA ILE A 76 -10.36 -31.15 -11.14
C ILE A 76 -9.17 -30.22 -11.44
N VAL A 77 -8.65 -29.56 -10.40
CA VAL A 77 -7.50 -28.66 -10.46
C VAL A 77 -6.52 -29.06 -9.36
N ILE A 78 -5.21 -28.89 -9.62
CA ILE A 78 -4.12 -29.21 -8.69
C ILE A 78 -4.04 -28.16 -7.58
#